data_AF-A0A960Q3J5-F1
#
_entry.id   AF-A0A960Q3J5-F1
#
_cell.length_a   1.000
_cell.length_b   1.000
_cell.length_c   1.000
_cell.angle_alpha   90.00
_cell.angle_beta   90.00
_cell.angle_gamma   90.00
#
_symmetry.space_group_name_H-M   'P 1'
#
loop_
_entity.id
_entity.type
_entity.pdbx_description
1 polymer ?
#
loop_
_entity_poly.entity_id
_entity_poly.type
_entity_poly.pdbx_seq_one_letter_code
_entity_poly.pdbx_strand_id
1 'polypeptide(L)'
;GGLNRILVFVQDLIVPAHVDRTPYLLSMAGGEKNALDNSIVWITVGTLLGGFLSGWLNRRLRWETRRGPRIGVRTRWMLALAGGVLMGYGARFARGCTSGQALSGGAVLSVGSWAFMLAVFAGGYLLAWFFRKAWN
;
A
#
# COMPACT_ATOMS: atom_id res chain seq x y z
N GLY A 1 -2.09 9.55 4.02
CA GLY A 1 -1.19 8.39 3.77
C GLY A 1 -0.10 8.79 2.80
N GLY A 2 1.06 8.13 2.82
CA GLY A 2 2.24 8.51 2.02
C GLY A 2 1.99 8.62 0.51
N LEU A 3 1.36 7.61 -0.08
CA LEU A 3 0.95 7.61 -1.49
C LEU A 3 0.00 8.76 -1.85
N ASN A 4 -0.92 9.10 -0.95
CA ASN A 4 -1.82 10.23 -1.17
C ASN A 4 -1.06 11.56 -1.14
N ARG A 5 -0.04 11.71 -0.27
CA ARG A 5 0.81 12.91 -0.22
C ARG A 5 1.73 13.03 -1.45
N ILE A 6 2.26 11.92 -1.96
CA ILE A 6 3.02 11.89 -3.22
C ILE A 6 2.13 12.27 -4.40
N LEU A 7 0.89 11.76 -4.46
CA LEU A 7 -0.10 12.15 -5.47
C LEU A 7 -0.48 13.62 -5.38
N VAL A 8 -0.67 14.15 -4.17
CA VAL A 8 -0.97 15.58 -3.97
C VAL A 8 0.21 16.46 -4.37
N PHE A 9 1.45 16.05 -4.09
CA PHE A 9 2.65 16.75 -4.55
C PHE A 9 2.75 16.79 -6.09
N VAL A 10 2.50 15.66 -6.75
CA VAL A 10 2.48 15.60 -8.23
C VAL A 10 1.32 16.43 -8.80
N GLN A 11 0.17 16.45 -8.12
CA GLN A 11 -1.00 17.23 -8.51
C GLN A 11 -0.77 18.74 -8.33
N ASP A 12 -0.06 19.15 -7.27
CA ASP A 12 0.32 20.53 -7.01
C ASP A 12 1.32 21.07 -8.06
N LEU A 13 2.25 20.21 -8.50
CA LEU A 13 3.19 20.51 -9.61
C LEU A 13 2.51 20.75 -10.96
N ILE A 14 1.31 20.19 -11.18
CA ILE A 14 0.63 20.23 -12.49
C ILE A 14 -0.58 21.18 -12.48
N VAL A 15 -1.33 21.27 -11.37
CA VAL A 15 -2.55 22.11 -11.23
C VAL A 15 -2.71 22.65 -9.79
N PRO A 16 -2.00 23.74 -9.42
CA PRO A 16 -2.04 24.29 -8.06
C PRO A 16 -3.43 24.81 -7.64
N ALA A 17 -4.21 25.37 -8.58
CA ALA A 17 -5.52 25.97 -8.31
C ALA A 17 -6.61 24.99 -7.82
N HIS A 18 -6.40 23.67 -7.96
CA HIS A 18 -7.34 22.65 -7.50
C HIS A 18 -7.07 22.16 -6.06
N VAL A 19 -5.83 22.33 -5.59
CA VAL A 19 -5.37 21.94 -4.24
C VAL A 19 -5.94 22.89 -3.18
N ASP A 20 -6.07 24.18 -3.51
CA ASP A 20 -6.51 25.23 -2.57
C ASP A 20 -8.02 25.30 -2.31
N ARG A 21 -8.84 24.59 -3.08
CA ARG A 21 -10.31 24.62 -2.91
C ARG A 21 -10.89 23.47 -2.10
N THR A 22 -10.08 22.47 -1.75
CA THR A 22 -10.56 21.31 -0.99
C THR A 22 -9.92 21.24 0.40
N PRO A 23 -10.72 21.30 1.49
CA PRO A 23 -10.20 21.29 2.86
C PRO A 23 -9.39 20.02 3.20
N TYR A 24 -9.59 18.93 2.46
CA TYR A 24 -8.79 17.71 2.56
C TYR A 24 -7.35 17.89 2.05
N LEU A 25 -7.17 18.62 0.94
CA LEU A 25 -5.87 18.84 0.28
C LEU A 25 -5.09 19.99 0.93
N LEU A 26 -5.77 21.04 1.40
CA LEU A 26 -5.21 22.11 2.24
C LEU A 26 -4.51 21.58 3.50
N SER A 27 -5.03 20.51 4.12
CA SER A 27 -4.40 19.89 5.29
C SER A 27 -3.12 19.10 4.98
N MET A 28 -2.84 18.82 3.70
CA MET A 28 -1.65 18.10 3.25
C MET A 28 -0.65 18.95 2.48
N ALA A 29 -1.09 20.04 1.84
CA ALA A 29 -0.27 20.88 0.96
C ALA A 29 -0.72 22.37 0.96
N GLY A 30 -1.37 22.86 2.01
CA GLY A 30 -1.78 24.27 2.07
C GLY A 30 -0.60 25.21 2.38
N GLY A 31 -0.34 26.17 1.49
CA GLY A 31 0.66 27.24 1.64
C GLY A 31 2.10 26.80 1.31
N GLU A 32 3.09 27.27 2.06
CA GLU A 32 4.53 26.91 1.90
C GLU A 32 4.90 25.49 2.39
N LYS A 33 3.90 24.65 2.72
CA LYS A 33 4.14 23.32 3.26
C LYS A 33 4.38 22.31 2.15
N ASN A 34 5.66 22.01 1.92
CA ASN A 34 6.08 20.91 1.07
C ASN A 34 5.46 19.58 1.55
N ALA A 35 4.53 19.03 0.77
CA ALA A 35 3.95 17.70 1.00
C ALA A 35 5.00 16.56 1.00
N LEU A 36 6.22 16.86 0.53
CA LEU A 36 7.41 16.01 0.57
C LEU A 36 8.13 15.98 1.92
N ASP A 37 7.91 16.96 2.80
CA ASP A 37 8.63 17.08 4.08
C ASP A 37 8.01 16.20 5.17
N ASN A 38 7.53 15.03 4.74
CA ASN A 38 6.95 14.02 5.60
C ASN A 38 7.82 12.78 5.51
N SER A 39 8.39 12.35 6.64
CA SER A 39 9.31 11.20 6.73
C SER A 39 8.79 9.93 6.05
N ILE A 40 7.46 9.80 5.92
CA ILE A 40 6.81 8.68 5.24
C ILE A 40 7.17 8.58 3.73
N VAL A 41 7.46 9.71 3.08
CA VAL A 41 7.89 9.75 1.67
C VAL A 41 9.29 9.14 1.55
N TRP A 42 10.23 9.61 2.39
CA TRP A 42 11.58 9.07 2.45
C TRP A 42 11.61 7.60 2.88
N ILE A 43 10.75 7.17 3.81
CA ILE A 43 10.60 5.76 4.17
C ILE A 43 10.09 4.95 2.98
N THR A 44 9.12 5.45 2.22
CA THR A 44 8.59 4.74 1.04
C THR A 44 9.67 4.58 -0.03
N VAL A 45 10.38 5.67 -0.35
CA VAL A 45 11.49 5.66 -1.31
C VAL A 45 12.61 4.73 -0.83
N GLY A 46 13.02 4.84 0.43
CA GLY A 46 14.04 3.99 1.03
C GLY A 46 13.67 2.51 1.06
N THR A 47 12.40 2.17 1.29
CA THR A 47 11.91 0.77 1.27
C THR A 47 11.93 0.22 -0.16
N LEU A 48 11.53 1.02 -1.15
CA LEU A 48 11.57 0.63 -2.56
C LEU A 48 13.01 0.41 -3.05
N LEU A 49 13.89 1.38 -2.77
CA LEU A 49 15.30 1.29 -3.15
C LEU A 49 16.02 0.17 -2.39
N GLY A 50 15.78 0.03 -1.09
CA GLY A 50 16.38 -1.02 -0.26
C GLY A 50 15.93 -2.42 -0.68
N GLY A 51 14.64 -2.60 -1.00
CA GLY A 51 14.12 -3.85 -1.53
C GLY A 51 14.71 -4.20 -2.90
N PHE A 52 14.84 -3.21 -3.78
CA PHE A 52 15.47 -3.37 -5.09
C PHE A 52 16.96 -3.72 -4.98
N LEU A 53 17.71 -2.96 -4.20
CA LEU A 53 19.14 -3.15 -4.00
C LEU A 53 19.44 -4.52 -3.34
N SER A 54 18.62 -4.91 -2.35
CA SER A 54 18.70 -6.24 -1.74
C SER A 54 18.41 -7.37 -2.75
N GLY A 55 17.42 -7.17 -3.65
CA GLY A 55 17.13 -8.10 -4.73
C GLY A 55 18.26 -8.21 -5.76
N TRP A 56 18.93 -7.10 -6.04
CA TRP A 56 20.05 -7.01 -6.98
C TRP A 56 21.31 -7.66 -6.45
N LEU A 57 21.72 -7.33 -5.22
CA LEU A 57 22.89 -7.89 -4.58
C LEU A 57 22.78 -9.42 -4.44
N ASN A 58 21.58 -9.92 -4.14
CA ASN A 58 21.32 -11.35 -4.02
C ASN A 58 21.06 -12.06 -5.36
N ARG A 59 21.12 -11.35 -6.50
CA ARG A 59 20.80 -11.87 -7.85
C ARG A 59 19.41 -12.55 -7.93
N ARG A 60 18.45 -12.07 -7.13
CA ARG A 60 17.07 -12.60 -7.07
C ARG A 60 16.08 -11.81 -7.94
N LEU A 61 16.53 -10.72 -8.57
CA LEU A 61 15.76 -9.99 -9.57
C LEU A 61 15.51 -10.88 -10.78
N ARG A 62 14.27 -11.37 -10.90
CA ARG A 62 13.77 -12.10 -12.06
C ARG A 62 12.46 -11.49 -12.51
N TRP A 63 12.37 -11.19 -13.80
CA TRP A 63 11.12 -10.76 -14.43
C TRP A 63 10.24 -11.98 -14.67
N GLU A 64 9.48 -12.38 -13.65
CA GLU A 64 8.60 -13.53 -13.70
C GLU A 64 7.20 -13.15 -13.20
N THR A 65 6.17 -13.48 -13.98
CA THR A 65 4.79 -13.43 -13.48
C THR A 65 4.47 -14.76 -12.81
N ARG A 66 4.54 -14.80 -11.47
CA ARG A 66 4.18 -16.00 -10.70
C ARG A 66 2.67 -16.28 -10.85
N ARG A 67 2.35 -17.40 -11.50
CA ARG A 67 1.00 -17.88 -11.80
C ARG A 67 0.90 -19.39 -11.57
N GLY A 68 -0.30 -19.86 -11.18
CA GLY A 68 -0.59 -21.29 -11.18
C GLY A 68 -0.62 -21.89 -12.59
N PRO A 69 -0.41 -23.21 -12.75
CA PRO A 69 -0.39 -23.90 -14.05
C PRO A 69 -1.68 -23.72 -14.86
N ARG A 70 -2.80 -23.49 -14.18
CA ARG A 70 -4.14 -23.37 -14.75
C ARG A 70 -4.61 -21.94 -15.03
N ILE A 71 -3.82 -20.91 -14.69
CA ILE A 71 -4.24 -19.51 -14.82
C ILE A 71 -3.46 -18.79 -15.94
N GLY A 72 -4.17 -18.07 -16.81
CA GLY A 72 -3.58 -17.22 -17.84
C GLY A 72 -2.94 -15.95 -17.25
N VAL A 73 -1.93 -15.41 -17.93
CA VAL A 73 -1.23 -14.18 -17.50
C VAL A 73 -2.21 -13.03 -17.30
N ARG A 74 -3.15 -12.82 -18.23
CA ARG A 74 -4.18 -11.77 -18.14
C ARG A 74 -5.01 -11.88 -16.86
N THR A 75 -5.50 -13.08 -16.54
CA THR A 75 -6.29 -13.33 -15.33
C THR A 75 -5.49 -13.07 -14.06
N ARG A 76 -4.19 -13.41 -14.04
CA ARG A 76 -3.32 -13.13 -12.89
C ARG A 76 -3.14 -11.63 -12.64
N TRP A 77 -2.94 -10.86 -13.70
CA TRP A 77 -2.83 -9.40 -13.60
C TRP A 77 -4.16 -8.76 -13.18
N MET A 78 -5.29 -9.21 -13.71
CA MET A 78 -6.62 -8.75 -13.27
C MET A 78 -6.85 -9.04 -11.78
N LEU A 79 -6.50 -10.25 -11.32
CA LEU A 79 -6.56 -10.61 -9.89
C LEU A 79 -5.63 -9.76 -9.02
N ALA A 80 -4.42 -9.47 -9.50
CA ALA A 80 -3.47 -8.61 -8.78
C ALA A 80 -4.00 -7.18 -8.64
N LEU A 81 -4.56 -6.62 -9.72
CA LEU A 81 -5.15 -5.29 -9.71
C LEU A 81 -6.39 -5.24 -8.83
N ALA A 82 -7.32 -6.18 -8.97
CA ALA A 82 -8.52 -6.26 -8.14
C ALA A 82 -8.17 -6.39 -6.65
N GLY A 83 -7.22 -7.28 -6.31
CA GLY A 83 -6.72 -7.43 -4.95
C GLY A 83 -6.05 -6.16 -4.41
N GLY A 84 -5.26 -5.46 -5.24
CA GLY A 84 -4.64 -4.18 -4.88
C GLY A 84 -5.66 -3.08 -4.59
N VAL A 85 -6.72 -2.97 -5.40
CA VAL A 85 -7.81 -2.00 -5.19
C VAL A 85 -8.55 -2.30 -3.88
N LEU A 86 -8.92 -3.56 -3.65
CA LEU A 86 -9.60 -3.98 -2.41
C LEU A 86 -8.72 -3.74 -1.18
N MET A 87 -7.42 -4.06 -1.25
CA MET A 87 -6.47 -3.79 -0.17
C MET A 87 -6.33 -2.28 0.09
N GLY A 88 -6.24 -1.46 -0.95
CA GLY A 88 -6.18 0.00 -0.84
C GLY A 88 -7.43 0.59 -0.18
N TYR A 89 -8.61 0.13 -0.59
CA TYR A 89 -9.88 0.51 0.01
C TYR A 89 -9.96 0.10 1.49
N GLY A 90 -9.60 -1.16 1.81
CA GLY A 90 -9.58 -1.68 3.18
C GLY A 90 -8.60 -0.93 4.09
N ALA A 91 -7.40 -0.62 3.61
CA ALA A 91 -6.41 0.17 4.35
C ALA A 91 -6.92 1.59 4.66
N ARG A 92 -7.72 2.17 3.76
CA ARG A 92 -8.38 3.45 4.00
C ARG A 92 -9.47 3.35 5.07
N PHE A 93 -10.29 2.32 5.00
CA PHE A 93 -11.36 2.08 5.98
C PHE A 93 -10.79 1.83 7.38
N ALA A 94 -9.72 1.03 7.48
CA ALA A 94 -9.00 0.76 8.73
C ALA A 94 -8.14 1.93 9.22
N ARG A 95 -8.12 3.07 8.49
CA ARG A 95 -7.28 4.25 8.77
C ARG A 95 -5.81 3.93 9.00
N GLY A 96 -5.29 2.87 8.38
CA GLY A 96 -3.95 2.38 8.62
C GLY A 96 -3.52 1.28 7.66
N CYS A 97 -2.21 1.08 7.56
CA CYS A 97 -1.61 -0.02 6.82
C CYS A 97 -1.23 -1.15 7.78
N THR A 98 -0.89 -2.32 7.24
CA THR A 98 -0.44 -3.46 8.04
C THR A 98 0.77 -3.13 8.90
N SER A 99 1.73 -2.35 8.41
CA SER A 99 2.88 -1.92 9.24
C SER A 99 2.46 -0.99 10.39
N GLY A 100 1.53 -0.06 10.18
CA GLY A 100 1.08 0.87 11.21
C GLY A 100 0.16 0.22 12.25
N GLN A 101 -0.83 -0.56 11.80
CA GLN A 101 -1.80 -1.21 12.69
C GLN A 101 -1.22 -2.49 13.31
N ALA A 102 -0.61 -3.39 12.52
CA ALA A 102 -0.16 -4.67 13.08
C ALA A 102 1.17 -4.56 13.84
N LEU A 103 2.16 -3.81 13.36
CA LEU A 103 3.47 -3.72 14.04
C LEU A 103 3.45 -2.66 15.14
N SER A 104 3.23 -1.39 14.79
CA SER A 104 3.30 -0.30 15.77
C SER A 104 2.11 -0.30 16.74
N GLY A 105 0.90 -0.48 16.22
CA GLY A 105 -0.32 -0.57 17.04
C GLY A 105 -0.40 -1.86 17.87
N GLY A 106 0.12 -2.98 17.35
CA GLY A 106 0.27 -4.23 18.08
C GLY A 106 1.28 -4.14 19.22
N ALA A 107 2.40 -3.44 19.02
CA ALA A 107 3.44 -3.25 20.03
C ALA A 107 2.94 -2.49 21.27
N VAL A 108 2.00 -1.56 21.10
CA VAL A 108 1.35 -0.84 22.22
C VAL A 108 0.09 -1.53 22.74
N LEU A 109 -0.16 -2.78 22.33
CA LEU A 109 -1.34 -3.59 22.70
C LEU A 109 -2.67 -2.85 22.47
N SER A 110 -2.78 -2.05 21.41
CA SER A 110 -4.04 -1.38 21.08
C SER A 110 -5.09 -2.42 20.68
N VAL A 111 -6.26 -2.40 21.36
CA VAL A 111 -7.38 -3.31 21.09
C VAL A 111 -7.81 -3.24 19.62
N GLY A 112 -7.85 -2.03 19.04
CA GLY A 112 -8.23 -1.83 17.64
C GLY A 112 -7.22 -2.46 16.66
N SER A 113 -5.93 -2.40 16.99
CA SER A 113 -4.87 -2.99 16.18
C SER A 113 -4.85 -4.53 16.25
N TRP A 114 -5.14 -5.09 17.42
CA TRP A 114 -5.33 -6.53 17.58
C TRP A 114 -6.57 -7.03 16.83
N ALA A 115 -7.69 -6.31 16.92
CA ALA A 115 -8.89 -6.62 16.14
C ALA A 115 -8.62 -6.57 14.64
N PHE A 116 -7.90 -5.54 14.16
CA PHE A 116 -7.47 -5.44 12.78
C PHE A 116 -6.59 -6.63 12.35
N MET A 117 -5.59 -6.97 13.15
CA MET A 117 -4.68 -8.09 12.85
C MET A 117 -5.47 -9.41 12.74
N LEU A 118 -6.33 -9.71 13.71
CA LEU A 118 -7.16 -10.92 13.69
C LEU A 118 -8.10 -10.95 12.48
N ALA A 119 -8.73 -9.83 12.15
CA ALA A 119 -9.61 -9.73 10.98
C ALA A 119 -8.87 -9.97 9.66
N VAL A 120 -7.65 -9.43 9.52
CA VAL A 120 -6.81 -9.64 8.33
C VAL A 120 -6.42 -11.12 8.20
N PHE A 121 -5.97 -11.76 9.28
CA PHE A 121 -5.63 -13.18 9.25
C PHE A 121 -6.85 -14.06 8.98
N ALA A 122 -7.97 -13.82 9.67
CA ALA A 122 -9.20 -14.56 9.47
C ALA A 122 -9.70 -14.43 8.02
N GLY A 123 -9.79 -13.21 7.48
CA GLY A 123 -10.17 -12.98 6.10
C GLY A 123 -9.21 -13.65 5.10
N GLY A 124 -7.90 -13.55 5.36
CA GLY A 124 -6.86 -14.19 4.54
C GLY A 124 -7.03 -15.71 4.49
N TYR A 125 -7.20 -16.38 5.63
CA TYR A 125 -7.39 -17.83 5.67
C TYR A 125 -8.71 -18.29 5.05
N LEU A 126 -9.79 -17.53 5.25
CA LEU A 126 -11.09 -17.83 4.64
C LEU A 126 -11.04 -17.75 3.11
N LEU A 127 -10.37 -16.73 2.56
CA LEU A 127 -10.25 -16.54 1.11
C LEU A 127 -9.16 -17.42 0.48
N ALA A 128 -8.15 -17.84 1.26
CA ALA A 128 -7.04 -18.65 0.76
C ALA A 128 -7.52 -19.94 0.08
N TRP A 129 -8.54 -20.61 0.63
CA TRP A 129 -9.07 -21.84 0.05
C TRP A 129 -9.70 -21.62 -1.33
N PHE A 130 -10.34 -20.47 -1.56
CA PHE A 130 -10.96 -20.13 -2.83
C PHE A 130 -9.90 -19.81 -3.90
N PHE A 131 -8.87 -19.04 -3.53
CA PHE A 131 -7.82 -18.60 -4.46
C PHE A 131 -6.64 -19.58 -4.58
N ARG A 132 -6.63 -20.72 -3.88
CA ARG A 132 -5.54 -21.70 -3.95
C ARG A 132 -5.21 -22.16 -5.37
N LYS A 133 -6.21 -22.30 -6.24
CA LYS A 133 -6.05 -22.67 -7.67
C LYS A 133 -5.36 -21.59 -8.51
N ALA A 134 -5.21 -20.37 -7.98
CA ALA A 134 -4.48 -19.30 -8.63
C ALA A 134 -2.96 -19.35 -8.41
N TRP A 135 -2.53 -20.12 -7.41
CA TRP A 135 -1.13 -20.27 -7.03
C TRP A 135 -0.60 -21.69 -7.24
N ASN A 136 -1.45 -22.71 -7.04
CA ASN A 136 -1.19 -24.13 -7.31
C ASN A 136 -1.67 -24.58 -8.68
#